data_AF-A0A2D6FNN1-F1
#
_entry.id   AF-A0A2D6FNN1-F1
#
_cell.length_a   1.000
_cell.length_b   1.000
_cell.length_c   1.000
_cell.angle_alpha   90.00
_cell.angle_beta   90.00
_cell.angle_gamma   90.00
#
_symmetry.space_group_name_H-M   'P 1'
#
loop_
_entity.id
_entity.type
_entity.pdbx_description
1 polymer ?
#
loop_
_entity_poly.entity_id
_entity_poly.type
_entity_poly.pdbx_seq_one_letter_code
_entity_poly.pdbx_strand_id
1 'polypeptide(L)'
;MADSLLSKEQAKKVLLKNQENIVKKAADGKVLTTSEQEILFKIAEEEVAPVKVLTAQQLATELGISRRTVFHLRKLHDGPEGTDVEEWKEYLEMRAAENVDGLHDDHLPEELQKTRHQLLRAQAGKEEALRRLKEIELEKEEKGLVPLGDAQMAVKRILSPLRALLDAFPKANAHAANPANPIQAETAMEEGMTKVFEMLEKELSEED
;
A
#
# COMPACT_ATOMS: atom_id res chain seq x y z
N MET A 1 -16.84 -13.33 -57.61
CA MET A 1 -16.50 -12.72 -56.30
C MET A 1 -17.24 -13.52 -55.26
N ALA A 2 -16.54 -14.41 -54.56
CA ALA A 2 -17.16 -15.37 -53.65
C ALA A 2 -17.34 -14.73 -52.28
N ASP A 3 -18.59 -14.39 -51.94
CA ASP A 3 -18.98 -14.02 -50.58
C ASP A 3 -18.79 -15.24 -49.67
N SER A 4 -17.73 -15.20 -48.86
CA SER A 4 -17.46 -16.20 -47.83
C SER A 4 -18.47 -16.04 -46.69
N LEU A 5 -19.63 -16.67 -46.81
CA LEU A 5 -20.61 -16.77 -45.72
C LEU A 5 -19.99 -17.57 -44.56
N LEU A 6 -19.57 -16.86 -43.52
CA LEU A 6 -19.17 -17.46 -42.24
C LEU A 6 -20.31 -18.38 -41.75
N SER A 7 -19.98 -19.64 -41.44
CA SER A 7 -20.94 -20.55 -40.80
C SER A 7 -21.41 -19.95 -39.48
N LYS A 8 -22.68 -20.18 -39.10
CA LYS A 8 -23.28 -19.67 -37.85
C LYS A 8 -22.43 -19.99 -36.62
N GLU A 9 -21.74 -21.13 -36.63
CA GLU A 9 -20.84 -21.53 -35.53
C GLU A 9 -19.52 -20.73 -35.54
N GLN A 10 -18.98 -20.43 -36.71
CA GLN A 10 -17.79 -19.60 -36.86
C GLN A 10 -18.07 -18.15 -36.45
N ALA A 11 -19.25 -17.62 -36.80
CA ALA A 11 -19.69 -16.29 -36.36
C ALA A 11 -19.79 -16.20 -34.83
N LYS A 12 -20.38 -17.20 -34.16
CA LYS A 12 -20.45 -17.26 -32.69
C LYS A 12 -19.06 -17.30 -32.05
N LYS A 13 -18.13 -18.07 -32.63
CA LYS A 13 -16.75 -18.17 -32.14
C LYS A 13 -15.96 -16.87 -32.30
N VAL A 14 -16.21 -16.13 -33.39
CA VAL A 14 -15.64 -14.80 -33.61
C VAL A 14 -16.20 -13.79 -32.61
N LEU A 15 -17.51 -13.82 -32.33
CA LEU A 15 -18.14 -12.96 -31.33
C LEU A 15 -17.57 -13.20 -29.92
N LEU A 16 -17.42 -14.47 -29.51
CA LEU A 16 -16.81 -14.82 -28.22
C LEU A 16 -15.37 -14.32 -28.10
N LYS A 17 -14.54 -14.52 -29.13
CA LYS A 17 -13.16 -14.00 -29.12
C LYS A 17 -13.10 -12.48 -29.12
N ASN A 18 -14.02 -11.81 -29.82
CA ASN A 18 -14.10 -10.36 -29.79
C ASN A 18 -14.50 -9.87 -28.39
N GLN A 19 -15.43 -10.54 -27.72
CA GLN A 19 -15.81 -10.26 -26.33
C GLN A 19 -14.63 -10.44 -25.37
N GLU A 20 -13.90 -11.56 -25.45
CA GLU A 20 -12.69 -11.80 -24.63
C GLU A 20 -11.64 -10.69 -24.84
N ASN A 21 -11.46 -10.24 -26.08
CA ASN A 21 -10.52 -9.17 -26.40
C ASN A 21 -10.95 -7.81 -25.86
N ILE A 22 -12.26 -7.52 -25.84
CA ILE A 22 -12.82 -6.30 -25.25
C ILE A 22 -12.60 -6.29 -23.73
N VAL A 23 -12.87 -7.41 -23.05
CA VAL A 23 -12.63 -7.55 -21.60
C VAL A 23 -11.16 -7.38 -21.26
N LYS A 24 -10.24 -7.96 -22.03
CA LYS A 24 -8.79 -7.76 -21.85
C LYS A 24 -8.39 -6.29 -22.04
N LYS A 25 -8.90 -5.61 -23.07
CA LYS A 25 -8.64 -4.17 -23.28
C LYS A 25 -9.16 -3.31 -22.13
N ALA A 26 -10.32 -3.67 -21.56
CA ALA A 26 -10.90 -2.99 -20.41
C ALA A 26 -10.02 -3.17 -19.15
N ALA A 27 -9.55 -4.40 -18.89
CA ALA A 27 -8.64 -4.70 -17.79
C ALA A 27 -7.27 -4.01 -17.93
N ASP A 28 -6.79 -3.86 -19.17
CA ASP A 28 -5.54 -3.17 -19.49
C ASP A 28 -5.67 -1.62 -19.52
N GLY A 29 -6.86 -1.06 -19.24
CA GLY A 29 -7.09 0.38 -19.15
C GLY A 29 -7.06 1.13 -20.50
N LYS A 30 -7.25 0.44 -21.63
CA LYS A 30 -7.29 1.07 -22.96
C LYS A 30 -8.67 1.65 -23.28
N VAL A 31 -8.70 2.77 -24.00
CA VAL A 31 -9.95 3.47 -24.36
C VAL A 31 -10.79 2.58 -25.29
N LEU A 32 -11.93 2.15 -24.78
CA LEU A 32 -12.93 1.36 -25.50
C LEU A 32 -13.76 2.27 -26.41
N THR A 33 -14.15 1.75 -27.57
CA THR A 33 -15.05 2.43 -28.50
C THR A 33 -16.48 2.47 -27.93
N THR A 34 -17.28 3.46 -28.33
CA THR A 34 -18.68 3.64 -27.87
C THR A 34 -19.54 2.39 -28.05
N SER A 35 -19.36 1.64 -29.15
CA SER A 35 -20.05 0.37 -29.37
C SER A 35 -19.61 -0.76 -28.43
N GLU A 36 -18.35 -0.77 -28.00
CA GLU A 36 -17.84 -1.75 -27.03
C GLU A 36 -18.37 -1.43 -25.61
N GLN A 37 -18.53 -0.14 -25.29
CA GLN A 37 -19.14 0.31 -24.02
C GLN A 37 -20.62 -0.06 -23.95
N GLU A 38 -21.39 0.12 -25.03
CA GLU A 38 -22.81 -0.26 -25.07
C GLU A 38 -23.04 -1.76 -24.84
N ILE A 39 -22.13 -2.62 -25.32
CA ILE A 39 -22.21 -4.07 -25.09
C ILE A 39 -21.92 -4.40 -23.62
N LEU A 40 -20.93 -3.74 -23.01
CA LEU A 40 -20.64 -3.92 -21.59
C LEU A 40 -21.76 -3.39 -20.69
N PHE A 41 -22.39 -2.28 -21.06
CA PHE A 41 -23.57 -1.76 -20.35
C PHE A 41 -24.73 -2.74 -20.41
N LYS A 42 -25.02 -3.34 -21.57
CA LYS A 42 -26.06 -4.38 -21.68
C LYS A 42 -25.75 -5.63 -20.85
N ILE A 43 -24.47 -6.01 -20.74
CA ILE A 43 -24.04 -7.13 -19.89
C ILE A 43 -24.12 -6.78 -18.40
N ALA A 44 -23.86 -5.51 -18.03
CA ALA A 44 -23.99 -5.03 -16.66
C ALA A 44 -25.46 -4.85 -16.24
N GLU A 45 -26.36 -4.55 -17.18
CA GLU A 45 -27.81 -4.42 -16.96
C GLU A 45 -28.56 -5.76 -17.02
N GLU A 46 -28.03 -6.79 -17.69
CA GLU A 46 -28.55 -8.16 -17.54
C GLU A 46 -28.16 -8.67 -16.15
N GLU A 47 -29.06 -8.48 -15.18
CA GLU A 47 -29.03 -9.16 -13.88
C GLU A 47 -28.72 -10.64 -14.12
N VAL A 48 -27.58 -11.07 -13.58
CA VAL A 48 -27.08 -12.44 -13.69
C VAL A 48 -28.14 -13.36 -13.09
N ALA A 49 -28.94 -13.98 -13.96
CA ALA A 49 -29.88 -15.01 -13.58
C ALA A 49 -29.15 -16.05 -12.72
N PRO A 50 -29.75 -16.52 -11.61
CA PRO A 50 -29.09 -17.38 -10.65
C PRO A 50 -28.56 -18.61 -11.38
N VAL A 51 -27.24 -18.78 -11.31
CA VAL A 51 -26.56 -19.97 -11.81
C VAL A 51 -27.22 -21.15 -11.13
N LYS A 52 -28.05 -21.92 -11.85
CA LYS A 52 -28.60 -23.18 -11.35
C LYS A 52 -27.45 -24.12 -11.12
N VAL A 53 -26.96 -24.13 -9.89
CA VAL A 53 -25.88 -24.99 -9.45
C VAL A 53 -26.45 -26.40 -9.34
N LEU A 54 -26.12 -27.28 -10.29
CA LEU A 54 -26.78 -28.59 -10.41
C LEU A 54 -26.21 -29.64 -9.44
N THR A 55 -25.16 -29.32 -8.67
CA THR A 55 -24.54 -30.28 -7.75
C THR A 55 -24.14 -29.68 -6.40
N ALA A 56 -24.34 -30.45 -5.33
CA ALA A 56 -23.96 -30.05 -3.95
C ALA A 56 -22.47 -29.73 -3.78
N GLN A 57 -21.61 -30.20 -4.68
CA GLN A 57 -20.19 -29.89 -4.70
C GLN A 57 -19.93 -28.48 -5.26
N GLN A 58 -20.64 -28.10 -6.32
CA GLN A 58 -20.55 -26.74 -6.85
C GLN A 58 -21.20 -25.75 -5.88
N LEU A 59 -22.30 -26.13 -5.20
CA LEU A 59 -22.92 -25.30 -4.16
C LEU A 59 -21.94 -25.02 -3.01
N ALA A 60 -21.26 -26.06 -2.53
CA ALA A 60 -20.23 -25.93 -1.50
C ALA A 60 -19.09 -25.00 -1.94
N THR A 61 -18.68 -25.11 -3.22
CA THR A 61 -17.63 -24.26 -3.79
C THR A 61 -18.06 -22.80 -3.86
N GLU A 62 -19.28 -22.53 -4.32
CA GLU A 62 -19.84 -21.19 -4.46
C GLU A 62 -20.08 -20.50 -3.12
N LEU A 63 -20.54 -21.26 -2.11
CA LEU A 63 -20.73 -20.77 -0.75
C LEU A 63 -19.41 -20.66 0.04
N GLY A 64 -18.28 -21.13 -0.52
CA GLY A 64 -16.98 -21.14 0.18
C GLY A 64 -16.92 -22.09 1.38
N ILE A 65 -17.79 -23.10 1.44
CA ILE A 65 -17.97 -24.01 2.57
C ILE A 65 -17.60 -25.45 2.16
N SER A 66 -17.15 -26.30 3.10
CA SER A 66 -16.86 -27.70 2.76
C SER A 66 -18.14 -28.49 2.41
N ARG A 67 -18.03 -29.49 1.53
CA ARG A 67 -19.16 -30.40 1.23
C ARG A 67 -19.68 -31.14 2.48
N ARG A 68 -18.79 -31.45 3.43
CA ARG A 68 -19.14 -32.10 4.70
C ARG A 68 -20.01 -31.21 5.57
N THR A 69 -19.71 -29.92 5.60
CA THR A 69 -20.51 -28.92 6.33
C THR A 69 -21.88 -28.73 5.70
N VAL A 70 -22.01 -28.67 4.36
CA VAL A 70 -23.32 -28.64 3.70
C VAL A 70 -24.17 -29.86 4.08
N PHE A 71 -23.59 -31.07 4.07
CA PHE A 71 -24.28 -32.28 4.50
C PHE A 71 -24.66 -32.27 5.98
N HIS A 72 -23.76 -31.77 6.83
CA HIS A 72 -23.99 -31.64 8.27
C HIS A 72 -25.15 -30.68 8.55
N LEU A 73 -25.18 -29.52 7.88
CA LEU A 73 -26.24 -28.52 7.99
C LEU A 73 -27.61 -29.09 7.57
N ARG A 74 -27.66 -29.84 6.47
CA ARG A 74 -28.90 -30.54 6.06
C ARG A 74 -29.38 -31.56 7.09
N LYS A 75 -28.46 -32.27 7.74
CA LYS A 75 -28.81 -33.40 8.62
C LYS A 75 -29.15 -32.99 10.06
N LEU A 76 -28.50 -31.94 10.57
CA LEU A 76 -28.54 -31.58 12.00
C LEU A 76 -29.18 -30.23 12.27
N HIS A 77 -29.31 -29.38 11.26
CA HIS A 77 -29.78 -28.00 11.41
C HIS A 77 -30.86 -27.63 10.40
N ASP A 78 -31.56 -28.62 9.85
CA ASP A 78 -32.65 -28.46 8.87
C ASP A 78 -32.31 -27.50 7.71
N GLY A 79 -31.07 -27.57 7.23
CA GLY A 79 -30.62 -26.77 6.09
C GLY A 79 -31.34 -27.13 4.78
N PRO A 80 -31.38 -26.22 3.79
CA PRO A 80 -32.18 -26.43 2.58
C PRO A 80 -31.81 -27.71 1.81
N GLU A 81 -32.82 -28.48 1.41
CA GLU A 81 -32.64 -29.70 0.60
C GLU A 81 -32.24 -29.36 -0.85
N GLY A 82 -32.64 -28.18 -1.31
CA GLY A 82 -32.35 -27.62 -2.63
C GLY A 82 -30.86 -27.32 -2.85
N THR A 83 -30.52 -27.04 -4.11
CA THR A 83 -29.18 -26.61 -4.54
C THR A 83 -29.18 -25.15 -4.99
N ASP A 84 -30.21 -24.39 -4.59
CA ASP A 84 -30.28 -22.97 -4.89
C ASP A 84 -29.31 -22.20 -3.99
N VAL A 85 -28.55 -21.29 -4.57
CA VAL A 85 -27.51 -20.55 -3.86
C VAL A 85 -28.12 -19.46 -2.98
N GLU A 86 -29.21 -18.84 -3.43
CA GLU A 86 -29.87 -17.75 -2.72
C GLU A 86 -30.53 -18.26 -1.43
N GLU A 87 -31.30 -19.36 -1.51
CA GLU A 87 -31.88 -20.02 -0.33
C GLU A 87 -30.81 -20.41 0.70
N TRP A 88 -29.64 -20.89 0.24
CA TRP A 88 -28.54 -21.24 1.12
C TRP A 88 -27.87 -20.02 1.75
N LYS A 89 -27.75 -18.90 1.03
CA LYS A 89 -27.23 -17.64 1.58
C LYS A 89 -28.15 -17.10 2.64
N GLU A 90 -29.46 -17.01 2.37
CA GLU A 90 -30.45 -16.55 3.33
C GLU A 90 -30.47 -17.42 4.59
N TYR A 91 -30.43 -18.75 4.44
CA TYR A 91 -30.34 -19.68 5.56
C TYR A 91 -29.07 -19.46 6.40
N LEU A 92 -27.91 -19.29 5.75
CA LEU A 92 -26.65 -19.04 6.43
C LEU A 92 -26.64 -17.69 7.15
N GLU A 93 -27.24 -16.66 6.56
CA GLU A 93 -27.38 -15.33 7.18
C GLU A 93 -28.32 -15.36 8.38
N MET A 94 -29.49 -16.00 8.27
CA MET A 94 -30.40 -16.20 9.41
C MET A 94 -29.72 -16.97 10.54
N ARG A 95 -29.03 -18.06 10.21
CA ARG A 95 -28.30 -18.86 11.19
C ARG A 95 -27.11 -18.10 11.78
N ALA A 96 -26.41 -17.28 11.01
CA ALA A 96 -25.35 -16.42 11.52
C ALA A 96 -25.91 -15.36 12.48
N ALA A 97 -27.08 -14.80 12.17
CA ALA A 97 -27.81 -13.85 13.03
C ALA A 97 -28.29 -14.50 14.34
N GLU A 98 -28.80 -15.74 14.28
CA GLU A 98 -29.16 -16.53 15.46
C GLU A 98 -27.94 -16.91 16.33
N ASN A 99 -26.76 -17.05 15.70
CA ASN A 99 -25.50 -17.37 16.38
C ASN A 99 -24.65 -16.14 16.71
N VAL A 100 -25.20 -14.91 16.69
CA VAL A 100 -24.45 -13.69 17.08
C VAL A 100 -23.97 -13.74 18.53
N ASP A 101 -24.64 -14.50 19.40
CA ASP A 101 -24.19 -14.79 20.77
C ASP A 101 -23.46 -16.15 20.90
N GLY A 102 -23.33 -16.90 19.80
CA GLY A 102 -23.01 -18.32 19.76
C GLY A 102 -21.64 -18.66 19.15
N LEU A 103 -20.56 -18.04 19.63
CA LEU A 103 -19.22 -18.66 19.52
C LEU A 103 -19.00 -19.70 20.64
N HIS A 104 -20.06 -20.39 21.04
CA HIS A 104 -19.98 -21.64 21.77
C HIS A 104 -19.98 -22.75 20.73
N ASP A 105 -18.78 -23.05 20.24
CA ASP A 105 -18.52 -24.39 19.73
C ASP A 105 -18.51 -25.32 20.96
N ASP A 106 -19.71 -25.69 21.43
CA ASP A 106 -19.95 -26.61 22.56
C ASP A 106 -19.38 -28.02 22.29
N HIS A 107 -18.85 -28.23 21.08
CA HIS A 107 -18.16 -29.45 20.68
C HIS A 107 -16.63 -29.36 20.72
N LEU A 108 -16.04 -28.19 21.02
CA LEU A 108 -14.62 -28.11 21.31
C LEU A 108 -14.34 -28.66 22.73
N PRO A 109 -13.42 -29.62 22.90
CA PRO A 109 -12.92 -30.01 24.22
C PRO A 109 -12.56 -28.77 25.04
N GLU A 110 -12.94 -28.72 26.33
CA GLU A 110 -12.70 -27.56 27.21
C GLU A 110 -11.24 -27.06 27.17
N GLU A 111 -10.29 -27.97 26.93
CA GLU A 111 -8.87 -27.68 26.76
C GLU A 111 -8.60 -26.78 25.54
N LEU A 112 -9.27 -27.02 24.40
CA LEU A 112 -9.13 -26.20 23.19
C LEU A 112 -9.75 -24.81 23.36
N GLN A 113 -10.85 -24.70 24.11
CA GLN A 113 -11.44 -23.39 24.43
C GLN A 113 -10.49 -22.57 25.32
N LYS A 114 -9.90 -23.20 26.35
CA LYS A 114 -8.91 -22.57 27.23
C LYS A 114 -7.66 -22.13 26.47
N THR A 115 -7.12 -22.99 25.60
CA THR A 115 -5.94 -22.63 24.78
C THR A 115 -6.24 -21.50 23.80
N ARG A 116 -7.41 -21.49 23.15
CA ARG A 116 -7.84 -20.39 22.29
C ARG A 116 -7.95 -19.07 23.05
N HIS A 117 -8.55 -19.07 24.23
CA HIS A 117 -8.63 -17.88 25.08
C HIS A 117 -7.25 -17.37 25.51
N GLN A 118 -6.35 -18.26 25.89
CA GLN A 118 -4.96 -17.90 26.21
C GLN A 118 -4.23 -17.31 25.01
N LEU A 119 -4.44 -17.87 23.82
CA LEU A 119 -3.83 -17.41 22.58
C LEU A 119 -4.34 -16.02 22.19
N LEU A 120 -5.65 -15.79 22.26
CA LEU A 120 -6.25 -14.46 22.00
C LEU A 120 -5.73 -13.42 22.99
N ARG A 121 -5.63 -13.78 24.28
CA ARG A 121 -5.07 -12.89 25.30
C ARG A 121 -3.60 -12.58 25.06
N ALA A 122 -2.81 -13.57 24.64
CA ALA A 122 -1.40 -13.38 24.29
C ALA A 122 -1.23 -12.53 23.03
N GLN A 123 -2.10 -12.70 22.03
CA GLN A 123 -2.11 -11.89 20.81
C GLN A 123 -2.47 -10.44 21.12
N ALA A 124 -3.51 -10.20 21.92
CA ALA A 124 -3.89 -8.85 22.36
C ALA A 124 -2.74 -8.18 23.15
N GLY A 125 -2.11 -8.89 24.08
CA GLY A 125 -0.96 -8.38 24.83
C GLY A 125 0.26 -8.09 23.94
N LYS A 126 0.50 -8.92 22.91
CA LYS A 126 1.56 -8.68 21.92
C LYS A 126 1.28 -7.43 21.09
N GLU A 127 0.03 -7.23 20.67
CA GLU A 127 -0.36 -6.06 19.88
C GLU A 127 -0.21 -4.77 20.68
N GLU A 128 -0.64 -4.76 21.94
CA GLU A 128 -0.46 -3.63 22.86
C GLU A 128 1.03 -3.30 23.06
N ALA A 129 1.88 -4.31 23.25
CA ALA A 129 3.32 -4.13 23.39
C ALA A 129 3.94 -3.54 22.10
N LEU A 130 3.49 -3.99 20.93
CA LEU A 130 3.94 -3.46 19.64
C LEU A 130 3.52 -2.00 19.42
N ARG A 131 2.30 -1.61 19.83
CA ARG A 131 1.86 -0.21 19.76
C ARG A 131 2.74 0.67 20.64
N ARG A 132 2.98 0.27 21.88
CA ARG A 132 3.88 1.01 22.80
C ARG A 132 5.30 1.11 22.28
N LEU A 133 5.83 0.07 21.65
CA LEU A 133 7.16 0.13 21.03
C LEU A 133 7.21 1.16 19.90
N LYS A 134 6.20 1.17 19.02
CA LYS A 134 6.10 2.17 17.94
C LYS A 134 5.97 3.59 18.47
N GLU A 135 5.19 3.80 19.53
CA GLU A 135 5.07 5.10 20.20
C GLU A 135 6.43 5.57 20.74
N ILE A 136 7.17 4.68 21.40
CA ILE A 136 8.52 4.99 21.92
C ILE A 136 9.52 5.27 20.78
N GLU A 137 9.45 4.53 19.68
CA GLU A 137 10.28 4.77 18.50
C GLU A 137 9.97 6.13 17.87
N LEU A 138 8.70 6.46 17.71
CA LEU A 138 8.25 7.75 17.20
C LEU A 138 8.70 8.89 18.13
N GLU A 139 8.57 8.73 19.45
CA GLU A 139 9.09 9.71 20.41
C GLU A 139 10.61 9.89 20.31
N LYS A 140 11.36 8.82 20.03
CA LYS A 140 12.82 8.90 19.85
C LYS A 140 13.18 9.61 18.55
N GLU A 141 12.44 9.34 17.47
CA GLU A 141 12.59 10.04 16.20
C GLU A 141 12.26 11.53 16.38
N GLU A 142 11.17 11.85 17.05
CA GLU A 142 10.77 13.22 17.39
C GLU A 142 11.80 13.95 18.25
N LYS A 143 12.35 13.30 19.29
CA LYS A 143 13.39 13.89 20.15
C LYS A 143 14.76 13.99 19.45
N GLY A 144 15.03 13.14 18.46
CA GLY A 144 16.23 13.19 17.62
C GLY A 144 16.18 14.26 16.54
N LEU A 145 15.00 14.80 16.24
CA LEU A 145 14.81 15.89 15.29
C LEU A 145 15.11 17.22 15.97
N VAL A 146 16.18 17.88 15.54
CA VAL A 146 16.42 19.29 15.90
C VAL A 146 15.30 20.12 15.27
N PRO A 147 14.58 20.97 16.04
CA PRO A 147 13.57 21.86 15.49
C PRO A 147 14.14 22.65 14.31
N LEU A 148 13.38 22.77 13.22
CA LEU A 148 13.85 23.42 11.99
C LEU A 148 14.36 24.84 12.26
N GLY A 149 13.75 25.56 13.20
CA GLY A 149 14.20 26.89 13.63
C GLY A 149 15.60 26.86 14.24
N ASP A 150 15.86 25.92 15.16
CA ASP A 150 17.15 25.79 15.83
C ASP A 150 18.25 25.34 14.86
N ALA A 151 17.92 24.42 13.94
CA ALA A 151 18.82 24.02 12.87
C ALA A 151 19.16 25.19 11.94
N GLN A 152 18.17 26.01 11.56
CA GLN A 152 18.39 27.20 10.75
C GLN A 152 19.23 28.26 11.47
N MET A 153 19.05 28.43 12.79
CA MET A 153 19.86 29.34 13.59
C MET A 153 21.31 28.85 13.70
N ALA A 154 21.53 27.55 13.93
CA ALA A 154 22.87 26.97 13.96
C ALA A 154 23.58 27.12 12.61
N VAL A 155 22.87 26.83 11.51
CA VAL A 155 23.41 27.03 10.15
C VAL A 155 23.71 28.50 9.87
N LYS A 156 22.84 29.44 10.26
CA LYS A 156 23.10 30.88 10.11
C LYS A 156 24.29 31.35 10.95
N ARG A 157 24.45 30.83 12.17
CA ARG A 157 25.58 31.14 13.05
C ARG A 157 26.91 30.74 12.41
N ILE A 158 26.98 29.58 11.75
CA ILE A 158 28.21 29.12 11.08
C ILE A 158 28.43 29.82 9.73
N LEU A 159 27.38 29.99 8.93
CA LEU A 159 27.52 30.50 7.57
C LEU A 159 27.63 32.03 7.48
N SER A 160 27.15 32.77 8.48
CA SER A 160 27.21 34.24 8.47
C SER A 160 28.65 34.78 8.60
N PRO A 161 29.49 34.32 9.55
CA PRO A 161 30.89 34.71 9.62
C PRO A 161 31.67 34.29 8.38
N LEU A 162 31.45 33.06 7.90
CA LEU A 162 32.07 32.54 6.68
C LEU A 162 31.77 33.44 5.47
N ARG A 163 30.51 33.87 5.32
CA ARG A 163 30.12 34.79 4.25
C ARG A 163 30.81 36.13 4.37
N ALA A 164 30.89 36.71 5.57
CA ALA A 164 31.55 37.99 5.78
C ALA A 164 33.05 37.93 5.44
N LEU A 165 33.73 36.86 5.83
CA LEU A 165 35.14 36.64 5.52
C LEU A 165 35.38 36.43 4.02
N LEU A 166 34.53 35.64 3.35
CA LEU A 166 34.60 35.45 1.89
C LEU A 166 34.27 36.73 1.10
N ASP A 167 33.34 37.55 1.57
CA ASP A 167 33.03 38.85 0.95
C ASP A 167 34.18 39.87 1.13
N ALA A 168 34.94 39.76 2.23
CA ALA A 168 36.12 40.59 2.49
C ALA A 168 37.39 40.09 1.78
N PHE A 169 37.45 38.80 1.44
CA PHE A 169 38.63 38.14 0.88
C PHE A 169 39.18 38.78 -0.41
N PRO A 170 38.37 39.09 -1.45
CA PRO A 170 38.87 39.72 -2.66
C PRO A 170 39.47 41.11 -2.39
N LYS A 171 38.91 41.86 -1.44
CA LYS A 171 39.39 43.20 -1.09
C LYS A 171 40.73 43.13 -0.35
N ALA A 172 40.88 42.16 0.55
CA ALA A 172 42.12 41.95 1.30
C ALA A 172 43.27 41.47 0.39
N ASN A 173 42.98 40.61 -0.60
CA ASN A 173 43.99 39.98 -1.45
C ASN A 173 44.18 40.64 -2.82
N ALA A 174 43.36 41.64 -3.18
CA ALA A 174 43.48 42.37 -4.46
C ALA A 174 44.87 42.99 -4.67
N HIS A 175 45.56 43.41 -3.61
CA HIS A 175 46.89 43.99 -3.70
C HIS A 175 48.00 42.96 -3.97
N ALA A 176 47.81 41.70 -3.53
CA ALA A 176 48.75 40.61 -3.75
C ALA A 176 48.48 39.86 -5.07
N ALA A 177 47.25 39.92 -5.57
CA ALA A 177 46.84 39.39 -6.87
C ALA A 177 47.32 40.30 -8.02
N ASN A 178 48.62 40.36 -8.24
CA ASN A 178 49.23 41.13 -9.33
C ASN A 178 49.08 40.41 -10.68
N PRO A 179 48.43 41.00 -11.71
CA PRO A 179 48.27 40.38 -13.03
C PRO A 179 49.59 40.11 -13.77
N ALA A 180 50.68 40.78 -13.39
CA ALA A 180 51.99 40.64 -14.04
C ALA A 180 52.75 39.36 -13.64
N ASN A 181 52.36 38.69 -12.54
CA ASN A 181 52.97 37.44 -12.11
C ASN A 181 51.89 36.45 -11.62
N PRO A 182 51.33 35.63 -12.52
CA PRO A 182 50.23 34.73 -12.22
C PRO A 182 50.55 33.71 -11.12
N ILE A 183 51.78 33.18 -11.09
CA ILE A 183 52.21 32.16 -10.10
C ILE A 183 52.20 32.75 -8.68
N GLN A 184 52.67 33.99 -8.53
CA GLN A 184 52.68 34.67 -7.24
C GLN A 184 51.27 35.06 -6.78
N ALA A 185 50.39 35.42 -7.72
CA ALA A 185 48.99 35.71 -7.43
C ALA A 185 48.23 34.45 -6.96
N GLU A 186 48.49 33.31 -7.60
CA GLU A 186 47.93 32.01 -7.21
C GLU A 186 48.35 31.63 -5.78
N THR A 187 49.65 31.66 -5.47
CA THR A 187 50.15 31.34 -4.12
C THR A 187 49.59 32.29 -3.06
N ALA A 188 49.46 33.58 -3.37
CA ALA A 188 48.89 34.56 -2.44
C ALA A 188 47.39 34.32 -2.20
N MET A 189 46.64 33.87 -3.21
CA MET A 189 45.24 33.49 -3.06
C MET A 189 45.08 32.22 -2.23
N GLU A 190 45.94 31.21 -2.43
CA GLU A 190 45.94 29.98 -1.63
C GLU A 190 46.26 30.25 -0.16
N GLU A 191 47.31 31.04 0.11
CA GLU A 191 47.66 31.47 1.47
C GLU A 191 46.56 32.30 2.12
N GLY A 192 45.92 33.19 1.36
CA GLY A 192 44.79 33.96 1.83
C GLY A 192 43.61 33.07 2.22
N MET A 193 43.28 32.07 1.40
CA MET A 193 42.17 31.15 1.69
C MET A 193 42.47 30.33 2.94
N THR A 194 43.72 29.87 3.08
CA THR A 194 44.17 29.14 4.28
C THR A 194 43.98 29.98 5.54
N LYS A 195 44.33 31.27 5.51
CA LYS A 195 44.09 32.20 6.62
C LYS A 195 42.61 32.42 6.94
N VAL A 196 41.74 32.43 5.93
CA VAL A 196 40.27 32.51 6.15
C VAL A 196 39.77 31.27 6.88
N PHE A 197 40.27 30.08 6.52
CA PHE A 197 39.95 28.83 7.23
C PHE A 197 40.45 28.85 8.68
N GLU A 198 41.68 29.28 8.92
CA GLU A 198 42.24 29.40 10.29
C GLU A 198 41.45 30.39 11.16
N MET A 199 41.04 31.53 10.61
CA MET A 199 40.20 32.50 11.32
C MET A 199 38.83 31.92 11.66
N LEU A 200 38.25 31.14 10.75
CA LEU A 200 36.96 30.49 10.95
C LEU A 200 37.04 29.40 12.04
N GLU A 201 38.07 28.56 12.03
CA GLU A 201 38.31 27.56 13.09
C GLU A 201 38.51 28.23 14.45
N LYS A 202 39.17 29.38 14.48
CA LYS A 202 39.34 30.18 15.69
C LYS A 202 38.02 30.79 16.19
N GLU A 203 37.23 31.39 15.31
CA GLU A 203 35.90 31.93 15.68
C GLU A 203 34.95 30.83 16.15
N LEU A 204 35.00 29.63 15.53
CA LEU A 204 34.21 28.47 15.95
C LEU A 204 34.63 27.90 17.31
N SER A 205 35.92 28.00 17.67
CA SER A 205 36.45 27.47 18.95
C SER A 205 36.39 28.47 20.11
N GLU A 206 36.25 29.77 19.84
CA GLU A 206 36.08 30.80 20.88
C GLU A 206 34.62 30.98 21.34
N GLU A 207 33.64 30.41 20.62
CA GLU A 207 32.20 30.48 20.95
C GLU A 207 31.63 29.24 21.67
N ASP A 208 32.43 28.21 21.94
CA ASP A 208 32.10 27.04 22.78
C ASP A 208 32.53 27.26 24.25
#